data_AF-A0A959CR86-F1
#
_entry.id   AF-A0A959CR86-F1
#
_cell.length_a   1.000
_cell.length_b   1.000
_cell.length_c   1.000
_cell.angle_alpha   90.00
_cell.angle_beta   90.00
_cell.angle_gamma   90.00
#
_symmetry.space_group_name_H-M   'P 1'
#
loop_
_entity.id
_entity.type
_entity.pdbx_description
1 polymer ?
#
loop_
_entity_poly.entity_id
_entity_poly.type
_entity_poly.pdbx_seq_one_letter_code
_entity_poly.pdbx_strand_id
1 'polypeptide(L)'
;MKNCILALLLCMPLFAISQPREATLIGHWSDESIPQAFFANPYHDVWGAVVNDKEIGIQTSTLGIHFFDLSNTESVLEPVAFAPATVQGNTIGHRDVK
;
A
#
# COMPACT_ATOMS: atom_id res chain seq x y z
N MET A 1 -29.36 34.10 -23.78
CA MET A 1 -27.94 33.68 -23.79
C MET A 1 -27.35 33.56 -22.38
N LYS A 2 -27.34 34.62 -21.57
CA LYS A 2 -26.82 34.61 -20.19
C LYS A 2 -27.39 33.48 -19.29
N ASN A 3 -28.70 33.26 -19.33
CA ASN A 3 -29.34 32.22 -18.51
C ASN A 3 -28.98 30.79 -18.97
N CYS A 4 -28.73 30.60 -20.27
CA CYS A 4 -28.29 29.32 -20.82
C CYS A 4 -26.83 29.04 -20.44
N ILE A 5 -25.98 30.07 -20.45
CA ILE A 5 -24.59 29.97 -19.99
C ILE A 5 -24.54 29.63 -18.49
N LEU A 6 -25.38 30.26 -17.67
CA LEU A 6 -25.46 29.98 -16.24
C LEU A 6 -25.92 28.53 -15.97
N ALA A 7 -26.93 28.06 -16.69
CA ALA A 7 -27.37 26.67 -16.60
C ALA A 7 -26.27 25.69 -17.00
N LEU A 8 -25.52 25.98 -18.07
CA LEU A 8 -24.40 25.16 -18.52
C LEU A 8 -23.27 25.08 -17.47
N LEU A 9 -22.93 26.21 -16.84
CA LEU A 9 -21.92 26.28 -15.78
C LEU A 9 -22.35 25.52 -14.52
N LEU A 10 -23.65 25.55 -14.17
CA LEU A 10 -24.19 24.81 -13.03
C LEU A 10 -24.23 23.29 -13.27
N CYS A 11 -24.26 22.84 -14.53
CA CYS A 11 -24.27 21.42 -14.89
C CYS A 11 -22.86 20.82 -15.10
N MET A 12 -21.79 21.64 -15.20
CA MET A 12 -20.40 21.15 -15.29
C MET A 12 -19.98 20.15 -14.21
N PRO A 13 -20.32 20.30 -12.91
CA PRO A 13 -19.89 19.35 -11.89
C PRO A 13 -20.51 17.94 -12.03
N LEU A 14 -21.57 17.77 -12.83
CA LEU A 14 -22.17 16.45 -13.08
C LEU A 14 -21.26 15.52 -13.90
N PHE A 15 -20.23 16.07 -14.55
CA PHE A 15 -19.23 15.32 -15.32
C PHE A 15 -17.92 15.10 -14.57
N ALA A 16 -17.83 15.53 -13.31
CA ALA A 16 -16.63 15.34 -12.49
C ALA A 16 -16.58 13.90 -11.93
N ILE A 17 -16.28 12.92 -12.78
CA ILE A 17 -15.94 11.55 -12.36
C ILE A 17 -14.42 11.49 -12.18
N SER A 18 -13.93 11.89 -11.01
CA SER A 18 -12.49 11.78 -10.68
C SER A 18 -12.22 11.34 -9.24
N GLN A 19 -13.18 10.65 -8.60
CA GLN A 19 -12.92 10.15 -7.26
C GLN A 19 -11.82 9.08 -7.32
N PRO A 20 -10.74 9.21 -6.54
CA PRO A 20 -9.78 8.13 -6.39
C PRO A 20 -10.53 6.93 -5.82
N ARG A 21 -10.47 5.79 -6.51
CA ARG A 21 -11.01 4.55 -5.98
C ARG A 21 -10.05 4.08 -4.90
N GLU A 22 -10.53 4.09 -3.66
CA GLU A 22 -9.78 3.53 -2.54
C GLU A 22 -9.60 2.01 -2.76
N ALA A 23 -8.43 1.50 -2.38
CA ALA A 23 -8.17 0.07 -2.41
C ALA A 23 -9.11 -0.65 -1.42
N THR A 24 -9.58 -1.83 -1.78
CA THR A 24 -10.32 -2.67 -0.83
C THR A 24 -9.34 -3.29 0.15
N LEU A 25 -9.55 -3.05 1.44
CA LEU A 25 -8.80 -3.72 2.49
C LEU A 25 -9.15 -5.21 2.52
N ILE A 26 -8.15 -6.05 2.28
CA ILE A 26 -8.30 -7.52 2.23
C ILE A 26 -7.82 -8.21 3.50
N GLY A 27 -7.09 -7.52 4.38
CA GLY A 27 -6.63 -8.08 5.65
C GLY A 27 -5.61 -7.19 6.35
N HIS A 28 -5.18 -7.64 7.53
CA HIS A 28 -4.13 -7.02 8.33
C HIS A 28 -3.08 -8.04 8.70
N TRP A 29 -1.83 -7.60 8.74
CA TRP A 29 -0.70 -8.38 9.23
C TRP A 29 0.16 -7.50 10.13
N SER A 30 0.69 -8.09 11.20
CA SER A 30 1.64 -7.46 12.10
C SER A 30 2.46 -8.50 12.85
N ASP A 31 3.74 -8.22 13.06
CA ASP A 31 4.65 -9.03 13.87
C ASP A 31 5.33 -8.15 14.94
N GLU A 32 5.05 -8.45 16.21
CA GLU A 32 5.59 -7.72 17.36
C GLU A 32 7.09 -7.96 17.60
N SER A 33 7.66 -9.00 17.00
CA SER A 33 9.10 -9.29 17.09
C SER A 33 9.95 -8.34 16.23
N ILE A 34 9.33 -7.61 15.31
CA ILE A 34 10.01 -6.66 14.43
C ILE A 34 10.39 -5.41 15.23
N PRO A 35 11.69 -5.06 15.32
CA PRO A 35 12.12 -3.89 16.08
C PRO A 35 11.50 -2.60 15.55
N GLN A 36 11.01 -1.75 16.44
CA GLN A 36 10.53 -0.42 16.07
C GLN A 36 11.68 0.50 15.69
N ALA A 37 11.49 1.30 14.64
CA ALA A 37 12.38 2.39 14.27
C ALA A 37 11.83 3.77 14.69
N PHE A 38 12.26 4.82 14.00
CA PHE A 38 11.81 6.19 14.25
C PHE A 38 10.28 6.28 14.31
N PHE A 39 9.77 7.10 15.23
CA PHE A 39 8.34 7.28 15.49
C PHE A 39 7.60 6.00 15.92
N ALA A 40 8.31 5.04 16.54
CA ALA A 40 7.75 3.77 17.02
C ALA A 40 7.12 2.92 15.89
N ASN A 41 7.60 3.10 14.65
CA ASN A 41 7.09 2.38 13.50
C ASN A 41 8.08 1.30 13.02
N PRO A 42 7.69 0.02 12.98
CA PRO A 42 8.53 -1.04 12.45
C PRO A 42 8.44 -1.21 10.92
N TYR A 43 7.46 -0.59 10.24
CA TYR A 43 7.15 -0.75 8.81
C TYR A 43 7.35 0.56 8.03
N HIS A 44 7.77 0.50 6.75
CA HIS A 44 8.19 1.72 6.04
C HIS A 44 7.54 1.95 4.68
N ASP A 45 7.37 0.91 3.86
CA ASP A 45 6.89 1.04 2.49
C ASP A 45 6.01 -0.14 2.09
N VAL A 46 5.14 0.09 1.10
CA VAL A 46 4.23 -0.92 0.56
C VAL A 46 4.16 -0.80 -0.97
N TRP A 47 4.32 -1.93 -1.65
CA TRP A 47 4.21 -2.04 -3.10
C TRP A 47 3.35 -3.24 -3.50
N GLY A 48 2.97 -3.27 -4.77
CA GLY A 48 2.34 -4.42 -5.41
C GLY A 48 3.04 -4.76 -6.71
N ALA A 49 3.16 -6.05 -7.02
CA ALA A 49 3.70 -6.54 -8.28
C ALA A 49 2.93 -7.77 -8.77
N VAL A 50 2.91 -7.99 -10.07
CA VAL A 50 2.46 -9.27 -10.65
C VAL A 50 3.69 -10.05 -11.09
N VAL A 51 3.88 -11.24 -10.52
CA VAL A 51 5.02 -12.11 -10.83
C VAL A 51 4.48 -13.49 -11.16
N ASN A 52 4.75 -14.00 -12.37
CA ASN A 52 4.27 -15.30 -12.83
C ASN A 52 2.75 -15.48 -12.62
N ASP A 53 1.96 -14.49 -13.07
CA ASP A 53 0.50 -14.45 -12.96
C ASP A 53 -0.06 -14.46 -11.53
N LYS A 54 0.77 -14.17 -10.52
CA LYS A 54 0.35 -13.98 -9.14
C LYS A 54 0.47 -12.53 -8.70
N GLU A 55 -0.55 -12.04 -8.02
CA GLU A 55 -0.53 -10.73 -7.36
C GLU A 55 0.24 -10.84 -6.04
N ILE A 56 1.33 -10.08 -5.91
CA ILE A 56 2.22 -10.08 -4.76
C ILE A 56 2.16 -8.72 -4.07
N GLY A 57 1.77 -8.74 -2.80
CA GLY A 57 1.93 -7.62 -1.88
C GLY A 57 3.35 -7.61 -1.33
N ILE A 58 3.97 -6.44 -1.25
CA ILE A 58 5.32 -6.28 -0.75
C ILE A 58 5.28 -5.21 0.34
N GLN A 59 5.74 -5.55 1.54
CA GLN A 59 5.83 -4.60 2.66
C GLN A 59 7.23 -4.63 3.24
N THR A 60 7.79 -3.48 3.55
CA THR A 60 9.12 -3.40 4.17
C THR A 60 9.02 -3.15 5.67
N SER A 61 9.99 -3.68 6.40
CA SER A 61 10.17 -3.46 7.84
C SER A 61 11.63 -3.18 8.17
N THR A 62 11.96 -2.87 9.43
CA THR A 62 13.34 -2.71 9.93
C THR A 62 14.25 -3.93 9.75
N LEU A 63 13.69 -5.09 9.41
CA LEU A 63 14.45 -6.33 9.18
C LEU A 63 14.64 -6.65 7.70
N GLY A 64 13.79 -6.13 6.80
CA GLY A 64 13.83 -6.48 5.39
C GLY A 64 12.48 -6.36 4.69
N ILE A 65 12.27 -7.23 3.70
CA ILE A 65 11.11 -7.19 2.78
C ILE A 65 10.26 -8.45 2.98
N HIS A 66 8.97 -8.25 3.22
CA HIS A 66 7.95 -9.28 3.40
C HIS A 66 7.09 -9.37 2.14
N PHE A 67 6.86 -10.59 1.66
CA PHE A 67 6.09 -10.85 0.45
C PHE A 67 4.82 -11.62 0.78
N PHE A 68 3.69 -11.19 0.25
CA PHE A 68 2.36 -11.77 0.49
C PHE A 68 1.77 -12.23 -0.85
N ASP A 69 1.28 -13.46 -0.94
CA ASP A 69 0.51 -13.92 -2.08
C ASP A 69 -0.94 -13.42 -1.91
N LEU A 70 -1.38 -12.52 -2.79
CA LEU A 70 -2.71 -11.91 -2.74
C LEU A 70 -3.72 -12.65 -3.62
N SER A 71 -3.33 -13.76 -4.24
CA SER A 71 -4.18 -14.51 -5.18
C SER A 71 -5.39 -15.18 -4.49
N ASN A 72 -5.36 -15.32 -3.15
CA ASN A 72 -6.48 -15.81 -2.35
C ASN A 72 -6.65 -14.95 -1.10
N THR A 73 -7.70 -14.15 -1.05
CA THR A 73 -7.95 -13.17 0.01
C THR A 73 -8.89 -13.68 1.11
N GLU A 74 -9.24 -14.98 1.14
CA GLU A 74 -10.20 -15.52 2.12
C GLU A 74 -9.56 -15.93 3.47
N SER A 75 -8.25 -15.74 3.66
CA SER A 75 -7.49 -16.21 4.83
C SER A 75 -6.66 -15.10 5.48
N VAL A 76 -6.16 -15.34 6.70
CA VAL A 76 -5.17 -14.49 7.37
C VAL A 76 -3.97 -14.31 6.44
N LEU A 77 -3.60 -13.05 6.17
CA LEU A 77 -2.47 -12.71 5.31
C LEU A 77 -1.17 -12.86 6.09
N GLU A 78 -0.42 -13.91 5.80
CA GLU A 78 0.94 -14.10 6.31
C GLU A 78 1.97 -13.98 5.18
N PRO A 79 3.20 -13.53 5.47
CA PRO A 79 4.25 -13.51 4.47
C PRO A 79 4.56 -14.91 3.95
N VAL A 80 4.49 -15.10 2.63
CA VAL A 80 4.89 -16.33 1.95
C VAL A 80 6.40 -16.41 1.71
N ALA A 81 7.08 -15.27 1.81
CA ALA A 81 8.53 -15.19 1.77
C ALA A 81 9.03 -13.94 2.51
N PHE A 82 10.29 -14.00 2.95
CA PHE A 82 10.99 -12.89 3.57
C PHE A 82 12.40 -12.78 2.99
N ALA A 83 12.80 -11.57 2.61
CA ALA A 83 14.16 -11.25 2.21
C ALA A 83 14.80 -10.33 3.27
N PRO A 84 15.78 -10.81 4.04
CA PRO A 84 16.46 -9.98 5.03
C PRO A 84 17.26 -8.87 4.36
N ALA A 85 17.24 -7.68 4.96
CA ALA A 85 18.10 -6.60 4.51
C ALA A 85 19.54 -6.77 5.02
N THR A 86 20.50 -6.20 4.29
CA THR A 86 21.92 -6.20 4.69
C THR A 86 22.17 -5.43 5.99
N VAL A 87 21.39 -4.38 6.23
CA VAL A 87 21.45 -3.57 7.45
C VAL A 87 20.06 -3.57 8.06
N GLN A 88 19.96 -3.84 9.35
CA GLN A 88 18.69 -4.02 10.07
C GLN A 88 18.70 -3.31 11.42
N GLY A 89 17.53 -3.14 12.02
CA GLY A 89 17.36 -2.73 13.40
C GLY A 89 16.72 -1.36 13.59
N ASN A 90 16.69 -0.91 14.85
CA ASN A 90 15.86 0.20 15.34
C ASN A 90 16.19 1.60 14.78
N THR A 91 17.21 1.73 13.96
CA THR A 91 17.59 3.00 13.31
C THR A 91 17.44 2.96 11.80
N ILE A 92 16.90 1.86 11.25
CA ILE A 92 16.89 1.61 9.81
C ILE A 92 15.49 1.79 9.24
N GLY A 93 15.40 2.57 8.16
CA GLY A 93 14.21 2.70 7.32
C GLY A 93 14.45 2.13 5.93
N HIS A 94 13.79 1.04 5.57
CA HIS A 94 13.82 0.47 4.22
C HIS A 94 12.69 1.05 3.37
N ARG A 95 12.94 2.21 2.78
CA ARG A 95 11.97 2.99 2.01
C ARG A 95 12.54 3.34 0.65
N ASP A 96 11.68 3.50 -0.35
CA ASP A 96 12.12 4.10 -1.60
C ASP A 96 12.58 5.55 -1.37
N VAL A 97 13.65 5.95 -2.06
CA VAL A 97 14.09 7.34 -2.11
C VAL A 97 13.50 7.94 -3.37
N LYS A 98 12.35 8.59 -3.22
CA LYS A 98 11.72 9.37 -4.30
C LYS A 98 12.48 10.66 -4.57
#